data_AF-A0A7J5EGN7-F1
#
_entry.id   AF-A0A7J5EGN7-F1
#
_cell.length_a   1.000
_cell.length_b   1.000
_cell.length_c   1.000
_cell.angle_alpha   90.00
_cell.angle_beta   90.00
_cell.angle_gamma   90.00
#
_symmetry.space_group_name_H-M   'P 1'
#
loop_
_entity.id
_entity.type
_entity.pdbx_description
1 polymer ?
#
loop_
_entity_poly.entity_id
_entity_poly.type
_entity_poly.pdbx_seq_one_letter_code
_entity_poly.pdbx_strand_id
1 'polypeptide(L)'
;MARLFISNTRLEAWSSEGKIQLDGTSMVLSELGRAFTIKPAVFFARVAGGDPDPHDLLGKVKDEDELATMGADHMASSVIYVDTAYEVVAGFIGAPAI
;
A
#
# COMPACT_ATOMS: atom_id res chain seq x y z
N MET A 1 -11.97 -5.28 -10.65
CA MET A 1 -11.25 -4.01 -10.90
C MET A 1 -9.79 -4.25 -10.58
N ALA A 2 -8.88 -4.02 -11.52
CA ALA A 2 -7.45 -4.19 -11.27
C ALA A 2 -6.97 -3.07 -10.33
N ARG A 3 -6.52 -3.43 -9.13
CA ARG A 3 -5.86 -2.53 -8.19
C ARG A 3 -4.39 -2.91 -8.20
N LEU A 4 -3.52 -1.94 -8.39
CA LEU A 4 -2.08 -2.15 -8.37
C LEU A 4 -1.54 -1.67 -7.02
N PHE A 5 -0.76 -2.48 -6.33
CA PHE A 5 0.02 -2.01 -5.19
C PHE A 5 1.42 -1.63 -5.64
N ILE A 6 1.89 -0.47 -5.19
CA ILE A 6 3.18 0.10 -5.54
C ILE A 6 3.85 0.51 -4.23
N SER A 7 4.94 -0.16 -3.84
CA SER A 7 5.75 0.24 -2.68
C SER A 7 6.37 1.63 -2.89
N ASN A 8 6.62 2.39 -1.82
CA ASN A 8 7.27 3.71 -1.92
C ASN A 8 8.56 3.69 -2.75
N THR A 9 9.43 2.72 -2.51
CA THR A 9 10.70 2.57 -3.24
C THR A 9 10.50 2.38 -4.75
N ARG A 10 9.45 1.64 -5.17
CA ARG A 10 9.10 1.47 -6.58
C ARG A 10 8.56 2.76 -7.19
N LEU A 11 7.72 3.46 -6.44
CA LEU A 11 7.15 4.73 -6.86
C LEU A 11 8.24 5.78 -7.09
N GLU A 12 9.16 5.90 -6.13
CA GLU A 12 10.33 6.78 -6.22
C GLU A 12 11.22 6.44 -7.40
N ALA A 13 11.51 5.16 -7.63
CA ALA A 13 12.29 4.72 -8.78
C ALA A 13 11.62 5.14 -10.11
N TRP A 14 10.33 4.85 -10.28
CA TRP A 14 9.59 5.23 -11.49
C TRP A 14 9.50 6.75 -11.68
N SER A 15 9.35 7.50 -10.59
CA SER A 15 9.34 8.97 -10.64
C SER A 15 10.71 9.50 -11.07
N SER A 16 11.79 8.97 -10.48
CA SER A 16 13.18 9.32 -10.84
C SER A 16 13.52 8.93 -12.28
N GLU A 17 12.95 7.86 -12.80
CA GLU A 17 13.11 7.42 -14.20
C GLU A 17 12.24 8.23 -15.18
N GLY A 18 11.35 9.11 -14.70
CA GLY A 18 10.40 9.86 -15.53
C GLY A 18 9.29 9.00 -16.13
N LYS A 19 9.06 7.79 -15.60
CA LYS A 19 8.01 6.85 -16.04
C LYS A 19 6.63 7.23 -15.53
N ILE A 20 6.58 7.91 -14.39
CA ILE A 20 5.34 8.37 -13.78
C ILE A 20 5.41 9.85 -13.42
N GLN A 21 4.24 10.48 -13.40
CA GLN A 21 4.04 11.83 -12.90
C GLN A 21 3.10 11.76 -11.71
N LEU A 22 3.57 12.21 -10.54
CA LEU A 22 2.79 12.22 -9.31
C LEU A 22 2.24 13.61 -9.04
N ASP A 23 0.93 13.68 -8.84
CA ASP A 23 0.18 14.89 -8.54
C ASP A 23 -0.72 14.60 -7.32
N GLY A 24 -0.15 14.69 -6.12
CA GLY A 24 -0.84 14.40 -4.86
C GLY A 24 -1.39 12.97 -4.80
N THR A 25 -2.68 12.81 -5.10
CA THR A 25 -3.41 11.53 -5.12
C THR A 25 -3.65 10.99 -6.53
N SER A 26 -3.13 11.66 -7.57
CA SER A 26 -3.18 11.21 -8.96
C SER A 26 -1.78 10.83 -9.43
N MET A 27 -1.66 9.69 -10.09
CA MET A 27 -0.43 9.21 -10.70
C MET A 27 -0.69 8.96 -12.18
N VAL A 28 0.03 9.66 -13.04
CA VAL A 28 -0.02 9.45 -14.49
C VAL A 28 1.13 8.54 -14.89
N LEU A 29 0.84 7.35 -15.42
CA LEU A 29 1.85 6.52 -16.05
C LEU A 29 2.06 7.00 -17.49
N SER A 30 3.23 7.57 -17.76
CA SER A 30 3.62 8.05 -19.09
C SER A 30 3.65 6.91 -20.11
N GLU A 31 4.09 5.71 -19.70
CA GLU A 31 4.16 4.53 -20.59
C GLU A 31 2.78 4.04 -21.07
N LEU A 32 1.74 4.24 -20.27
CA LEU A 32 0.37 3.81 -20.58
C LEU A 32 -0.53 4.97 -21.01
N GLY A 33 -0.06 6.22 -20.89
CA GLY A 33 -0.86 7.42 -21.11
C GLY A 33 -2.13 7.47 -20.26
N ARG A 34 -2.10 6.86 -19.07
CA ARG A 34 -3.28 6.72 -18.19
C ARG A 34 -3.01 7.27 -16.81
N ALA A 35 -4.03 7.93 -16.28
CA ALA A 35 -4.08 8.38 -14.89
C ALA A 35 -4.65 7.28 -13.99
N PHE A 36 -4.06 7.17 -12.81
CA PHE A 36 -4.46 6.28 -11.74
C PHE A 36 -4.62 7.11 -10.48
N THR A 37 -5.72 6.94 -9.77
CA THR A 37 -5.87 7.48 -8.42
C THR A 37 -5.09 6.59 -7.47
N ILE A 38 -4.08 7.16 -6.82
CA ILE A 38 -3.29 6.49 -5.80
C ILE A 38 -3.77 6.90 -4.41
N LYS A 39 -3.79 5.94 -3.48
CA LYS A 39 -4.07 6.19 -2.06
C LYS A 39 -2.98 5.56 -1.19
N PRO A 40 -2.59 6.21 -0.08
CA PRO A 40 -1.68 5.61 0.89
C PRO A 40 -2.22 4.27 1.37
N ALA A 41 -1.38 3.24 1.33
CA ALA A 41 -1.75 1.91 1.74
C ALA A 41 -0.55 1.12 2.25
N VAL A 42 -0.83 0.07 3.00
CA VAL A 42 0.19 -0.84 3.52
C VAL A 42 -0.07 -2.25 3.02
N PHE A 43 1.00 -2.94 2.63
CA PHE A 43 0.95 -4.36 2.26
C PHE A 43 1.46 -5.19 3.42
N PHE A 44 0.63 -6.11 3.90
CA PHE A 44 0.99 -7.04 4.98
C PHE A 44 1.92 -8.12 4.43
N ALA A 45 3.21 -7.98 4.71
CA ALA A 45 4.23 -8.89 4.17
C ALA A 45 4.37 -10.17 5.01
N ARG A 46 4.39 -10.03 6.34
CA ARG A 46 4.52 -11.15 7.29
C ARG A 46 4.06 -10.76 8.68
N VAL A 47 3.78 -11.75 9.54
CA VAL A 47 3.56 -11.55 10.97
C VAL A 47 4.92 -11.32 11.62
N ALA A 48 5.05 -10.24 12.38
CA ALA A 48 6.24 -9.97 13.17
C ALA A 48 6.37 -11.05 14.25
N GLY A 49 7.52 -11.71 14.32
CA GLY A 49 7.74 -12.85 15.20
C GLY A 49 7.57 -14.23 14.54
N GLY A 50 7.02 -14.29 13.32
CA GLY A 50 6.85 -15.55 12.59
C GLY A 50 5.67 -16.40 13.03
N ASP A 51 4.78 -15.83 13.84
CA ASP A 51 3.53 -16.45 14.26
C ASP A 51 2.58 -16.71 13.08
N PRO A 52 1.62 -17.65 13.23
CA PRO A 52 0.53 -17.81 12.27
C PRO A 52 -0.27 -16.52 12.14
N ASP A 53 -0.98 -16.37 11.02
CA ASP A 53 -1.83 -15.21 10.73
C ASP A 53 -3.28 -15.50 11.15
N PRO A 54 -3.68 -15.19 12.40
CA PRO A 54 -5.04 -15.46 12.88
C PRO A 54 -6.09 -14.59 12.17
N HIS A 55 -5.68 -13.50 11.55
CA HIS A 55 -6.59 -12.52 10.95
C HIS A 55 -6.61 -12.58 9.41
N ASP A 56 -5.87 -13.52 8.81
CA ASP A 56 -5.73 -13.68 7.36
C ASP A 56 -5.40 -12.34 6.68
N LEU A 57 -4.52 -11.54 7.27
CA LEU A 57 -4.10 -10.24 6.73
C LEU A 57 -2.89 -10.35 5.80
N LEU A 58 -2.12 -11.42 5.87
CA LEU A 58 -0.95 -11.61 5.03
C LEU A 58 -1.29 -11.62 3.54
N GLY A 59 -0.48 -10.89 2.77
CA GLY A 59 -0.71 -10.72 1.33
C GLY A 59 -1.84 -9.75 0.99
N LYS A 60 -2.54 -9.18 1.98
CA LYS A 60 -3.57 -8.17 1.76
C LYS A 60 -2.96 -6.77 1.78
N VAL A 61 -3.61 -5.88 1.04
CA VAL A 61 -3.32 -4.45 1.03
C VAL A 61 -4.48 -3.77 1.71
N LYS A 62 -4.18 -2.88 2.65
CA LYS A 62 -5.18 -2.05 3.33
C LYS A 62 -4.77 -0.59 3.26
N ASP A 63 -5.74 0.26 2.97
CA ASP A 63 -5.53 1.71 3.07
C ASP A 63 -5.61 2.18 4.53
N GLU A 64 -5.16 3.41 4.80
CA GLU A 64 -5.16 3.97 6.15
C GLU A 64 -6.57 4.05 6.76
N ASP A 65 -7.59 4.31 5.94
CA ASP A 65 -8.99 4.34 6.39
C ASP A 65 -9.46 2.95 6.85
N GLU A 66 -9.12 1.89 6.10
CA GLU A 66 -9.40 0.51 6.47
C GLU A 66 -8.67 0.10 7.75
N LEU A 67 -7.38 0.46 7.91
CA LEU A 67 -6.62 0.18 9.13
C LEU A 67 -7.26 0.85 10.36
N ALA A 68 -7.62 2.14 10.23
CA ALA A 68 -8.27 2.89 11.28
C ALA A 68 -9.65 2.30 11.63
N THR A 69 -10.43 1.88 10.61
CA THR A 69 -11.74 1.24 10.79
C THR A 69 -11.62 -0.11 11.48
N MET A 70 -10.56 -0.86 11.19
CA MET A 70 -10.27 -2.12 11.88
C MET A 70 -9.84 -1.89 13.33
N GLY A 71 -9.38 -0.69 13.69
CA GLY A 71 -8.74 -0.43 14.99
C GLY A 71 -7.33 -1.03 15.06
N ALA A 72 -6.64 -1.08 13.92
CA ALA A 72 -5.25 -1.50 13.86
C ALA A 72 -4.34 -0.28 14.10
N ASP A 73 -3.36 -0.43 14.99
CA ASP A 73 -2.35 0.58 15.27
C ASP A 73 -1.24 0.50 14.23
N HIS A 74 -1.25 1.44 13.28
CA HIS A 74 -0.20 1.57 12.28
C HIS A 74 0.98 2.40 12.82
N MET A 75 2.14 1.76 12.91
CA MET A 75 3.41 2.37 13.30
C MET A 75 4.47 2.22 12.20
N ALA A 76 4.63 3.27 11.38
CA ALA A 76 5.64 3.38 10.33
C ALA A 76 5.66 2.24 9.29
N SER A 77 6.31 1.12 9.60
CA SER A 77 6.38 -0.10 8.77
C SER A 77 5.89 -1.33 9.53
N SER A 78 5.08 -1.13 10.55
CA SER A 78 4.49 -2.19 11.38
C SER A 78 3.05 -1.85 11.69
N VAL A 79 2.18 -2.85 11.68
CA VAL A 79 0.77 -2.70 12.06
C VAL A 79 0.49 -3.67 13.19
N ILE A 80 -0.02 -3.19 14.31
CA ILE A 80 -0.47 -4.02 15.42
C ILE A 80 -1.98 -4.10 15.33
N TYR A 81 -2.51 -5.31 15.21
CA TYR A 81 -3.95 -5.54 15.21
C TYR A 81 -4.31 -6.51 16.33
N VAL A 82 -5.15 -6.05 17.26
CA VAL A 82 -5.61 -6.76 18.46
C VAL A 82 -4.44 -7.16 19.39
N ASP A 83 -3.72 -8.23 19.03
CA ASP A 83 -2.56 -8.77 19.77
C ASP A 83 -1.51 -9.37 18.81
N THR A 84 -1.61 -9.07 17.52
CA THR A 84 -0.70 -9.58 16.50
C THR A 84 -0.02 -8.41 15.81
N ALA A 85 1.32 -8.40 15.88
CA ALA A 85 2.14 -7.45 15.14
C ALA A 85 2.40 -7.99 13.73
N TYR A 86 2.21 -7.15 12.73
CA TYR A 86 2.48 -7.43 11.33
C TYR A 86 3.57 -6.51 10.82
N GLU A 87 4.50 -7.06 10.06
CA GLU A 87 5.42 -6.28 9.25
C GLU A 87 4.73 -5.89 7.95
N VAL A 88 4.65 -4.58 7.73
CA VAL A 88 4.00 -4.03 6.55
C VAL A 88 4.96 -3.23 5.71
N VAL A 89 4.71 -3.23 4.40
CA VAL A 89 5.43 -2.40 3.45
C VAL A 89 4.56 -1.21 3.11
N ALA A 90 5.04 -0.01 3.43
CA ALA A 90 4.37 1.23 3.06
C ALA A 90 4.42 1.43 1.54
N GLY A 91 3.29 1.86 0.99
CA GLY A 91 3.14 2.07 -0.44
C GLY A 91 1.85 2.79 -0.78
N PHE A 92 1.42 2.60 -2.01
CA PHE A 92 0.24 3.19 -2.57
C PHE A 92 -0.55 2.15 -3.34
N ILE A 93 -1.87 2.21 -3.20
CA ILE A 93 -2.78 1.44 -4.05
C ILE A 93 -3.27 2.33 -5.19
N GLY A 94 -2.96 1.95 -6.42
CA GLY A 94 -3.42 2.60 -7.64
C GLY A 94 -4.69 1.95 -8.17
N ALA A 95 -5.74 2.75 -8.33
CA ALA A 95 -6.95 2.38 -9.04
C ALA A 95 -7.05 3.21 -10.34
N PRO A 96 -7.51 2.64 -11.46
CA PRO A 96 -7.67 3.39 -12.70
C PRO A 96 -8.65 4.56 -12.48
N ALA A 97 -8.22 5.77 -12.83
CA ALA A 97 -9.12 6.91 -12.93
C ALA A 97 -10.04 6.65 -14.14
N ILE A 98 -11.35 6.62 -13.90
CA ILE A 98 -12.37 6.31 -14.91
C ILE A 98 -12.53 7.49 -15.86
#